data_AF-A0A9P9DLY2-F1
#
_entry.id   AF-A0A9P9DLY2-F1
#
_cell.length_a   1.000
_cell.length_b   1.000
_cell.length_c   1.000
_cell.angle_alpha   90.00
_cell.angle_beta   90.00
_cell.angle_gamma   90.00
#
_symmetry.space_group_name_H-M   'P 1'
#
loop_
_entity.id
_entity.type
_entity.pdbx_description
1 polymer ?
#
loop_
_entity_poly.entity_id
_entity_poly.type
_entity_poly.pdbx_seq_one_letter_code
_entity_poly.pdbx_strand_id
1 'polypeptide(L)'
;MSTPTPNLSFTPKEIRLATATLATLAIIAPTLYYLLPSYSSTESTPHLTTFRKFIAAYSSRRPQALTATASNNFTYRSLPSSRKTSPRNLESFHAHAAQMFDLFESFNMITQDPVHFSKSTNTVTAHCKMGGRVSESSEGGKKLIEQGVEQWWVECVLMVKMDRSGRRVVGVSEFVDSAKAEELRERIEGGFE
;
A
#
# COMPACT_ATOMS: atom_id res chain seq x y z
N MET A 1 33.31 -15.49 -59.99
CA MET A 1 33.99 -15.74 -58.69
C MET A 1 32.92 -16.19 -57.71
N SER A 2 32.92 -17.48 -57.38
CA SER A 2 31.91 -18.09 -56.50
C SER A 2 32.54 -18.27 -55.11
N THR A 3 32.00 -17.62 -54.09
CA THR A 3 32.48 -17.75 -52.71
C THR A 3 32.10 -19.12 -52.15
N PRO A 4 33.04 -19.88 -51.56
CA PRO A 4 32.72 -21.17 -50.94
C PRO A 4 31.88 -20.93 -49.68
N THR A 5 30.67 -21.49 -49.67
CA THR A 5 29.85 -21.61 -48.46
C THR A 5 30.50 -22.60 -47.50
N PRO A 6 30.76 -22.22 -46.23
CA PRO A 6 31.31 -23.15 -45.25
C PRO A 6 30.29 -24.28 -44.99
N ASN A 7 30.68 -25.50 -45.34
CA ASN A 7 29.93 -26.71 -44.99
C ASN A 7 30.19 -27.03 -43.52
N LEU A 8 29.19 -26.80 -42.67
CA LEU A 8 29.20 -27.24 -41.29
C LEU A 8 28.87 -28.74 -41.24
N SER A 9 29.89 -29.58 -41.05
CA SER A 9 29.71 -31.00 -40.80
C SER A 9 29.90 -31.29 -39.31
N PHE A 10 28.86 -31.77 -38.64
CA PHE A 10 28.93 -32.21 -37.25
C PHE A 10 29.07 -33.72 -37.16
N THR A 11 29.92 -34.18 -36.26
CA THR A 11 30.06 -35.60 -35.95
C THR A 11 28.87 -36.09 -35.12
N PRO A 12 28.53 -37.39 -35.17
CA PRO A 12 27.46 -37.96 -34.35
C PRO A 12 27.66 -37.74 -32.83
N LYS A 13 28.91 -37.59 -32.37
CA LYS A 13 29.23 -37.30 -30.97
C LYS A 13 28.87 -35.85 -30.61
N GLU A 14 29.18 -34.89 -31.48
CA GLU A 14 28.82 -33.48 -31.30
C GLU A 14 27.30 -33.29 -31.30
N ILE A 15 26.59 -33.99 -32.19
CA ILE A 15 25.13 -33.99 -32.21
C ILE A 15 24.58 -34.55 -30.89
N ARG A 16 25.08 -35.70 -30.43
CA ARG A 16 24.63 -36.30 -29.16
C ARG A 16 24.92 -35.40 -27.96
N LEU A 17 26.08 -34.75 -27.92
CA LEU A 17 26.44 -33.80 -26.86
C LEU A 17 25.54 -32.56 -26.90
N ALA A 18 25.29 -31.99 -28.07
CA ALA A 18 24.40 -30.85 -28.24
C ALA A 18 22.97 -31.20 -27.84
N THR A 19 22.46 -32.37 -28.25
CA THR A 19 21.13 -32.86 -27.87
C THR A 19 21.02 -33.10 -26.38
N ALA A 20 22.02 -33.73 -25.74
CA ALA A 20 22.03 -33.95 -24.30
C ALA A 20 22.06 -32.62 -23.52
N THR A 21 22.82 -31.63 -24.00
CA THR A 21 22.92 -30.30 -23.39
C THR A 21 21.60 -29.54 -23.50
N LEU A 22 20.97 -29.54 -24.69
CA LEU A 22 19.65 -28.94 -24.93
C LEU A 22 18.56 -29.60 -24.08
N ALA A 23 18.54 -30.93 -23.99
CA ALA A 23 17.59 -31.66 -23.15
C ALA A 23 17.77 -31.31 -21.67
N THR A 24 19.01 -31.20 -21.21
CA THR A 24 19.33 -30.82 -19.83
C THR A 24 18.86 -29.39 -19.52
N LEU A 25 19.11 -28.44 -20.43
CA LEU A 25 18.64 -27.05 -20.28
C LEU A 25 17.12 -26.94 -20.36
N ALA A 26 16.46 -27.70 -21.23
CA ALA A 26 15.01 -27.73 -21.36
C ALA A 26 14.31 -28.28 -20.11
N ILE A 27 14.97 -29.14 -19.34
CA ILE A 27 14.46 -29.66 -18.06
C ILE A 27 14.75 -28.69 -16.92
N ILE A 28 15.98 -28.15 -16.86
CA ILE A 28 16.44 -27.30 -15.76
C ILE A 28 15.84 -25.89 -15.81
N ALA A 29 15.65 -25.30 -16.99
CA ALA A 29 15.15 -23.92 -17.09
C ALA A 29 13.72 -23.75 -16.54
N PRO A 30 12.74 -24.62 -16.85
CA PRO A 30 11.42 -24.55 -16.22
C PRO A 30 11.47 -24.89 -14.73
N THR A 31 12.26 -25.90 -14.31
CA THR A 31 12.37 -26.20 -12.88
C THR A 31 12.99 -25.06 -12.11
N LEU A 32 14.03 -24.40 -12.60
CA LEU A 32 14.54 -23.18 -11.97
C LEU A 32 13.51 -22.05 -12.03
N TYR A 33 12.79 -21.86 -13.14
CA TYR A 33 11.75 -20.81 -13.21
C TYR A 33 10.60 -21.02 -12.22
N TYR A 34 10.19 -22.27 -11.97
CA TYR A 34 9.09 -22.62 -11.06
C TYR A 34 9.54 -22.89 -9.61
N LEU A 35 10.78 -23.34 -9.39
CA LEU A 35 11.33 -23.67 -8.06
C LEU A 35 12.19 -22.57 -7.48
N LEU A 36 12.71 -21.64 -8.29
CA LEU A 36 13.19 -20.38 -7.73
C LEU A 36 11.96 -19.73 -7.13
N PRO A 37 11.95 -19.50 -5.80
CA PRO A 37 10.91 -18.69 -5.21
C PRO A 37 10.86 -17.42 -6.05
N SER A 38 9.69 -17.07 -6.56
CA SER A 38 9.43 -15.68 -6.91
C SER A 38 9.86 -14.92 -5.68
N TYR A 39 11.04 -14.31 -5.73
CA TYR A 39 11.76 -13.88 -4.54
C TYR A 39 11.03 -12.65 -4.02
N SER A 40 9.92 -12.88 -3.31
CA SER A 40 9.25 -11.93 -2.44
C SER A 40 10.08 -11.81 -1.16
N SER A 41 11.40 -11.68 -1.31
CA SER A 41 12.13 -10.91 -0.33
C SER A 41 11.59 -9.52 -0.51
N THR A 42 10.89 -9.05 0.50
CA THR A 42 10.63 -7.65 0.74
C THR A 42 11.99 -6.97 0.86
N GLU A 43 12.70 -6.77 -0.26
CA GLU A 43 13.93 -5.98 -0.32
C GLU A 43 13.56 -4.68 0.40
N SER A 44 14.26 -4.40 1.50
CA SER A 44 13.96 -3.23 2.32
C SER A 44 14.36 -1.98 1.54
N THR A 45 13.52 -1.60 0.59
CA THR A 45 13.69 -0.39 -0.19
C THR A 45 13.45 0.82 0.70
N PRO A 46 14.01 1.99 0.35
CA PRO A 46 13.65 3.26 0.99
C PRO A 46 12.14 3.48 1.01
N HIS A 47 11.44 3.08 -0.06
CA HIS A 47 10.00 3.17 -0.21
C HIS A 47 9.25 2.42 0.88
N LEU A 48 9.57 1.13 1.08
CA LEU A 48 8.93 0.32 2.13
C LEU A 48 9.31 0.80 3.53
N THR A 49 10.53 1.31 3.71
CA THR A 49 10.96 1.90 4.98
C THR A 49 10.15 3.16 5.32
N THR A 50 10.00 4.08 4.35
CA THR A 50 9.20 5.30 4.49
C THR A 50 7.72 4.96 4.68
N PHE A 51 7.20 3.98 3.94
CA PHE A 51 5.83 3.50 4.12
C PHE A 51 5.59 2.96 5.53
N ARG A 52 6.48 2.12 6.07
CA ARG A 52 6.36 1.62 7.46
C ARG A 52 6.36 2.76 8.47
N LYS A 53 7.22 3.78 8.28
CA LYS A 53 7.21 4.99 9.13
C LYS A 53 5.88 5.74 9.03
N PHE A 54 5.35 5.89 7.82
CA PHE A 54 4.06 6.53 7.57
C PHE A 54 2.91 5.79 8.26
N ILE A 55 2.84 4.46 8.13
CA ILE A 55 1.84 3.62 8.80
C ILE A 55 1.98 3.70 10.32
N ALA A 56 3.19 3.58 10.85
CA ALA A 56 3.44 3.66 12.28
C ALA A 56 3.07 5.04 12.87
N ALA A 57 3.11 6.12 12.09
CA ALA A 57 2.77 7.44 12.56
C ALA A 57 1.29 7.60 12.96
N TYR A 58 0.38 6.76 12.43
CA TYR A 58 -1.04 6.78 12.81
C TYR A 58 -1.24 6.54 14.32
N SER A 59 -0.41 5.69 14.95
CA SER A 59 -0.51 5.40 16.38
C SER A 59 -0.13 6.55 17.29
N SER A 60 0.63 7.51 16.77
CA SER A 60 0.98 8.71 17.53
C SER A 60 -0.20 9.65 17.74
N ARG A 61 -1.27 9.53 16.94
CA ARG A 61 -2.40 10.47 16.88
C ARG A 61 -1.99 11.93 16.70
N ARG A 62 -0.78 12.18 16.15
CA ARG A 62 -0.25 13.52 15.87
C ARG A 62 -0.24 13.76 14.37
N PRO A 63 -1.05 14.70 13.85
CA PRO A 63 -1.07 15.01 12.42
C PRO A 63 0.33 15.36 11.86
N GLN A 64 1.16 16.04 12.65
CA GLN A 64 2.53 16.40 12.27
C GLN A 64 3.42 15.18 12.04
N ALA A 65 3.25 14.12 12.84
CA ALA A 65 4.00 12.88 12.67
C ALA A 65 3.56 12.15 11.40
N LEU A 66 2.25 12.13 11.12
CA LEU A 66 1.67 11.55 9.91
C LEU A 66 2.17 12.25 8.64
N THR A 67 2.30 13.58 8.69
CA THR A 67 2.77 14.39 7.55
C THR A 67 4.28 14.58 7.50
N ALA A 68 5.06 14.04 8.45
CA ALA A 68 6.50 14.32 8.56
C ALA A 68 7.31 13.90 7.31
N THR A 69 6.82 12.89 6.59
CA THR A 69 7.46 12.40 5.35
C THR A 69 6.75 12.89 4.08
N ALA A 70 5.66 13.65 4.20
CA ALA A 70 4.93 14.17 3.04
C ALA A 70 5.78 15.20 2.29
N SER A 71 5.70 15.19 0.96
CA SER A 71 6.34 16.18 0.09
C SER A 71 5.56 17.50 0.06
N ASN A 72 6.17 18.57 -0.48
CA ASN A 72 5.51 19.88 -0.57
C ASN A 72 4.34 19.88 -1.57
N ASN A 73 4.33 18.97 -2.54
CA ASN A 73 3.28 18.80 -3.55
C ASN A 73 2.35 17.61 -3.23
N PHE A 74 2.21 17.28 -1.95
CA PHE A 74 1.40 16.16 -1.49
C PHE A 74 -0.07 16.30 -1.88
N THR A 75 -0.68 15.17 -2.26
CA THR A 75 -2.12 15.06 -2.53
C THR A 75 -2.72 13.83 -1.84
N TYR A 76 -3.89 14.00 -1.24
CA TYR A 76 -4.68 12.91 -0.69
C TYR A 76 -6.01 12.78 -1.44
N ARG A 77 -6.44 11.56 -1.71
CA ARG A 77 -7.73 11.26 -2.32
C ARG A 77 -8.40 10.10 -1.60
N SER A 78 -9.64 10.32 -1.16
CA SER A 78 -10.51 9.25 -0.67
C SER A 78 -11.29 8.62 -1.83
N LEU A 79 -11.40 7.31 -1.80
CA LEU A 79 -12.11 6.45 -2.73
C LEU A 79 -13.09 5.57 -1.93
N PRO A 80 -14.18 5.05 -2.55
CA PRO A 80 -14.59 5.22 -3.95
C PRO A 80 -15.07 6.63 -4.30
N SER A 81 -15.08 6.96 -5.60
CA SER A 81 -15.53 8.28 -6.11
C SER A 81 -17.00 8.58 -5.85
N SER A 82 -17.81 7.54 -5.56
CA SER A 82 -19.22 7.69 -5.15
C SER A 82 -19.39 8.58 -3.91
N ARG A 83 -18.36 8.67 -3.05
CA ARG A 83 -18.35 9.54 -1.85
C ARG A 83 -18.15 11.03 -2.17
N LYS A 84 -17.97 11.40 -3.45
CA LYS A 84 -17.82 12.78 -3.95
C LYS A 84 -16.84 13.65 -3.14
N THR A 85 -15.81 13.03 -2.57
CA THR A 85 -14.86 13.72 -1.71
C THR A 85 -13.81 14.43 -2.56
N SER A 86 -13.65 15.73 -2.39
CA SER A 86 -12.62 16.50 -3.09
C SER A 86 -11.21 16.05 -2.67
N PRO A 87 -10.24 15.99 -3.59
CA PRO A 87 -8.84 15.79 -3.24
C PRO A 87 -8.38 16.84 -2.22
N ARG A 88 -7.54 16.43 -1.26
CA ARG A 88 -6.97 17.30 -0.23
C ARG A 88 -5.50 17.55 -0.51
N ASN A 89 -5.05 18.78 -0.30
CA ASN A 89 -3.63 19.09 -0.23
C ASN A 89 -3.07 18.70 1.17
N LEU A 90 -1.79 18.98 1.42
CA LEU A 90 -1.14 18.65 2.69
C LEU A 90 -1.82 19.29 3.90
N GLU A 91 -2.17 20.57 3.81
CA GLU A 91 -2.80 21.33 4.89
C GLU A 91 -4.19 20.79 5.23
N SER A 92 -5.03 20.61 4.21
CA SER A 92 -6.38 20.04 4.40
C SER A 92 -6.33 18.60 4.89
N PHE A 93 -5.34 17.80 4.47
CA PHE A 93 -5.13 16.46 4.99
C PHE A 93 -4.70 16.48 6.46
N HIS A 94 -3.81 17.38 6.84
CA HIS A 94 -3.38 17.56 8.23
C HIS A 94 -4.56 17.95 9.14
N ALA A 95 -5.39 18.91 8.71
CA ALA A 95 -6.60 19.30 9.44
C ALA A 95 -7.60 18.13 9.56
N HIS A 96 -7.80 17.37 8.49
CA HIS A 96 -8.67 16.20 8.51
C HIS A 96 -8.15 15.11 9.47
N ALA A 97 -6.85 14.84 9.47
CA ALA A 97 -6.23 13.89 10.39
C ALA A 97 -6.40 14.34 11.86
N ALA A 98 -6.32 15.64 12.13
CA ALA A 98 -6.57 16.18 13.47
C ALA A 98 -7.99 15.88 13.95
N GLN A 99 -9.00 16.17 13.11
CA GLN A 99 -10.40 15.88 13.40
C GLN A 99 -10.63 14.39 13.63
N MET A 100 -10.02 13.53 12.79
CA MET A 100 -10.16 12.10 12.95
C MET A 100 -9.52 11.60 14.26
N PHE A 101 -8.29 12.02 14.56
CA PHE A 101 -7.60 11.57 15.76
C PHE A 101 -8.26 12.02 17.06
N ASP A 102 -9.02 13.11 17.04
CA ASP A 102 -9.79 13.58 18.21
C ASP A 102 -10.91 12.60 18.61
N LEU A 103 -11.45 11.82 17.68
CA LEU A 103 -12.48 10.82 17.99
C LEU A 103 -11.96 9.62 18.78
N PHE A 104 -10.64 9.46 18.87
CA PHE A 104 -10.03 8.22 19.32
C PHE A 104 -9.04 8.45 20.46
N GLU A 105 -9.16 7.67 21.53
CA GLU A 105 -8.14 7.59 22.57
C GLU A 105 -6.95 6.76 22.12
N SER A 106 -7.19 5.76 21.28
CA SER A 106 -6.15 5.03 20.55
C SER A 106 -6.56 4.86 19.10
N PHE A 107 -5.62 5.00 18.17
CA PHE A 107 -5.88 4.84 16.75
C PHE A 107 -4.71 4.13 16.12
N ASN A 108 -4.94 3.16 15.25
CA ASN A 108 -3.89 2.40 14.59
C ASN A 108 -4.25 2.16 13.13
N MET A 109 -3.22 2.06 12.30
CA MET A 109 -3.29 1.55 10.95
C MET A 109 -2.45 0.28 10.91
N ILE A 110 -3.09 -0.86 10.65
CA ILE A 110 -2.47 -2.18 10.70
C ILE A 110 -2.50 -2.76 9.29
N THR A 111 -1.33 -2.99 8.70
CA THR A 111 -1.22 -3.64 7.39
C THR A 111 -1.58 -5.12 7.50
N GLN A 112 -2.42 -5.58 6.58
CA GLN A 112 -2.65 -6.98 6.31
C GLN A 112 -1.65 -7.42 5.23
N ASP A 113 -0.94 -8.53 5.47
CA ASP A 113 0.05 -9.03 4.51
C ASP A 113 -0.63 -9.64 3.27
N PRO A 114 -0.02 -9.48 2.06
CA PRO A 114 1.27 -8.84 1.79
C PRO A 114 1.18 -7.33 1.46
N VAL A 115 2.24 -6.57 1.79
CA VAL A 115 2.48 -5.20 1.29
C VAL A 115 3.24 -5.25 -0.03
N HIS A 116 2.71 -4.58 -1.08
CA HIS A 116 3.29 -4.59 -2.41
C HIS A 116 3.94 -3.25 -2.78
N PHE A 117 5.16 -3.27 -3.33
CA PHE A 117 5.79 -2.08 -3.91
C PHE A 117 5.94 -2.23 -5.43
N SER A 118 5.35 -1.31 -6.18
CA SER A 118 5.51 -1.21 -7.63
C SER A 118 6.58 -0.19 -8.01
N LYS A 119 7.66 -0.66 -8.62
CA LYS A 119 8.78 0.17 -9.10
C LYS A 119 8.35 1.09 -10.25
N SER A 120 7.45 0.66 -11.14
CA SER A 120 7.04 1.44 -12.31
C SER A 120 6.23 2.69 -11.94
N THR A 121 5.47 2.62 -10.86
CA THR A 121 4.62 3.73 -10.39
C THR A 121 5.14 4.40 -9.12
N ASN A 122 6.25 3.91 -8.54
CA ASN A 122 6.76 4.28 -7.22
C ASN A 122 5.67 4.27 -6.14
N THR A 123 4.81 3.26 -6.16
CA THR A 123 3.64 3.18 -5.28
C THR A 123 3.72 1.95 -4.40
N VAL A 124 3.52 2.14 -3.09
CA VAL A 124 3.32 1.07 -2.13
C VAL A 124 1.82 0.87 -1.94
N THR A 125 1.34 -0.35 -2.11
CA THR A 125 -0.06 -0.73 -1.93
C THR A 125 -0.16 -1.70 -0.75
N ALA A 126 -1.10 -1.44 0.16
CA ALA A 126 -1.37 -2.32 1.28
C ALA A 126 -2.87 -2.41 1.54
N HIS A 127 -3.33 -3.61 1.86
CA HIS A 127 -4.59 -3.78 2.56
C HIS A 127 -4.35 -3.45 4.03
N CYS A 128 -5.23 -2.66 4.64
CA CYS A 128 -5.09 -2.22 6.02
C CYS A 128 -6.40 -2.32 6.79
N LYS A 129 -6.28 -2.54 8.09
CA LYS A 129 -7.33 -2.30 9.07
C LYS A 129 -6.98 -1.04 9.86
N MET A 130 -7.91 -0.10 9.93
CA MET A 130 -7.72 1.23 10.53
C MET A 130 -8.76 1.47 11.62
N GLY A 131 -8.36 2.00 12.77
CA GLY A 131 -9.29 2.31 13.86
C GLY A 131 -8.68 2.18 15.25
N GLY A 132 -9.54 2.15 16.27
CA GLY A 132 -9.11 1.95 17.65
C GLY A 132 -10.20 2.30 18.66
N ARG A 133 -9.79 2.62 19.89
CA ARG A 133 -10.69 2.92 21.00
C ARG A 133 -11.20 4.34 20.89
N VAL A 134 -12.53 4.49 20.97
CA VAL A 134 -13.22 5.78 20.92
C VAL A 134 -12.86 6.60 22.16
N SER A 135 -12.72 7.92 21.99
CA SER A 135 -12.39 8.83 23.09
C SER A 135 -13.65 9.30 23.81
N GLU A 136 -13.65 9.26 25.14
CA GLU A 136 -14.70 9.92 25.94
C GLU A 136 -14.47 11.43 26.07
N SER A 137 -13.30 11.93 25.64
CA SER A 137 -12.92 13.33 25.82
C SER A 137 -13.46 14.26 24.73
N SER A 138 -13.75 13.74 23.54
CA SER A 138 -14.26 14.53 22.40
C SER A 138 -15.77 14.42 22.27
N GLU A 139 -16.41 15.46 21.73
CA GLU A 139 -17.88 15.46 21.55
C GLU A 139 -18.32 14.32 20.63
N GLY A 140 -17.62 14.10 19.52
CA GLY A 140 -17.92 13.02 18.59
C GLY A 140 -17.70 11.63 19.21
N GLY A 141 -16.66 11.46 20.03
CA GLY A 141 -16.42 10.20 20.72
C GLY A 141 -17.43 9.91 21.84
N LYS A 142 -17.90 10.93 22.58
CA LYS A 142 -19.01 10.78 23.55
C LYS A 142 -20.29 10.28 22.88
N LYS A 143 -20.68 10.87 21.75
CA LYS A 143 -21.86 10.42 20.99
C LYS A 143 -21.77 8.95 20.59
N LEU A 144 -20.60 8.50 20.17
CA LEU A 144 -20.35 7.10 19.83
C LEU A 144 -20.50 6.19 21.06
N ILE A 145 -19.96 6.59 22.22
CA ILE A 145 -20.06 5.82 23.47
C ILE A 145 -21.50 5.75 23.98
N GLU A 146 -22.26 6.84 23.92
CA GLU A 146 -23.69 6.87 24.26
C GLU A 146 -24.51 5.91 23.40
N GLN A 147 -24.07 5.65 22.17
CA GLN A 147 -24.64 4.66 21.26
C GLN A 147 -24.07 3.24 21.44
N GLY A 148 -23.25 3.01 22.48
CA GLY A 148 -22.63 1.71 22.77
C GLY A 148 -21.41 1.37 21.93
N VAL A 149 -20.78 2.35 21.27
CA VAL A 149 -19.60 2.16 20.41
C VAL A 149 -18.32 2.54 21.15
N GLU A 150 -17.68 1.55 21.77
CA GLU A 150 -16.40 1.73 22.49
C GLU A 150 -15.18 1.65 21.56
N GLN A 151 -15.31 0.96 20.43
CA GLN A 151 -14.25 0.81 19.43
C GLN A 151 -14.82 0.96 18.04
N TRP A 152 -14.02 1.54 17.14
CA TRP A 152 -14.36 1.66 15.73
C TRP A 152 -13.21 1.15 14.87
N TRP A 153 -13.52 0.27 13.92
CA TRP A 153 -12.57 -0.31 12.98
C TRP A 153 -13.16 -0.38 11.58
N VAL A 154 -12.34 -0.07 10.58
CA VAL A 154 -12.69 -0.12 9.15
C VAL A 154 -11.54 -0.72 8.36
N GLU A 155 -11.84 -1.35 7.23
CA GLU A 155 -10.84 -1.81 6.27
C GLU A 155 -10.63 -0.79 5.15
N CYS A 156 -9.40 -0.70 4.67
CA CYS A 156 -9.07 0.13 3.51
C CYS A 156 -7.93 -0.45 2.69
N VAL A 157 -7.87 -0.08 1.41
CA VAL A 157 -6.69 -0.27 0.56
C VAL A 157 -5.98 1.07 0.44
N LEU A 158 -4.77 1.14 0.96
CA LEU A 158 -3.88 2.29 0.84
C LEU A 158 -2.97 2.13 -0.37
N MET A 159 -2.92 3.17 -1.20
CA MET A 159 -1.98 3.33 -2.30
C MET A 159 -1.16 4.59 -2.05
N VAL A 160 0.08 4.41 -1.60
CA VAL A 160 0.98 5.48 -1.20
C VAL A 160 2.04 5.66 -2.26
N LYS A 161 1.93 6.75 -3.03
CA LYS A 161 2.89 7.15 -4.05
C LYS A 161 4.04 7.90 -3.40
N MET A 162 5.26 7.47 -3.69
CA MET A 162 6.50 8.08 -3.20
C MET A 162 7.19 8.88 -4.31
N ASP A 163 8.15 9.71 -3.90
CA ASP A 163 9.11 10.31 -4.81
C ASP A 163 10.09 9.25 -5.35
N ARG A 164 10.90 9.59 -6.36
CA ARG A 164 11.87 8.66 -6.96
C ARG A 164 12.88 8.10 -5.96
N SER A 165 13.19 8.86 -4.89
CA SER A 165 14.14 8.41 -3.86
C SER A 165 13.50 7.49 -2.83
N GLY A 166 12.17 7.37 -2.80
CA GLY A 166 11.43 6.61 -1.80
C GLY A 166 11.47 7.21 -0.40
N ARG A 167 11.86 8.48 -0.24
CA ARG A 167 12.02 9.15 1.05
C ARG A 167 10.87 10.09 1.39
N ARG A 168 10.05 10.46 0.40
CA ARG A 168 8.92 11.38 0.59
C ARG A 168 7.64 10.82 0.00
N VAL A 169 6.53 11.00 0.71
CA VAL A 169 5.19 10.67 0.22
C VAL A 169 4.69 11.81 -0.67
N VAL A 170 4.40 11.50 -1.93
CA VAL A 170 3.88 12.45 -2.93
C VAL A 170 2.36 12.39 -3.03
N GLY A 171 1.77 11.24 -2.75
CA GLY A 171 0.34 11.19 -2.60
C GLY A 171 -0.17 9.92 -1.97
N VAL A 172 -1.39 10.00 -1.48
CA VAL A 172 -2.11 8.90 -0.87
C VAL A 172 -3.46 8.80 -1.54
N SER A 173 -3.78 7.62 -2.07
CA SER A 173 -5.15 7.25 -2.42
C SER A 173 -5.60 6.17 -1.47
N GLU A 174 -6.75 6.37 -0.86
CA GLU A 174 -7.28 5.46 0.15
C GLU A 174 -8.67 5.00 -0.28
N PHE A 175 -8.81 3.71 -0.55
CA PHE A 175 -10.10 3.09 -0.81
C PHE A 175 -10.65 2.53 0.50
N VAL A 176 -11.62 3.22 1.07
CA VAL A 176 -12.22 2.86 2.36
C VAL A 176 -13.52 2.08 2.11
N ASP A 177 -13.87 1.17 3.01
CA ASP A 177 -15.24 0.65 3.10
C ASP A 177 -16.22 1.84 3.29
N SER A 178 -16.92 2.18 2.21
CA SER A 178 -17.81 3.33 2.18
C SER A 178 -19.00 3.15 3.11
N ALA A 179 -19.52 1.93 3.29
CA ALA A 179 -20.68 1.71 4.16
C ALA A 179 -20.32 2.00 5.61
N LYS A 180 -19.18 1.49 6.08
CA LYS A 180 -18.67 1.81 7.42
C LYS A 180 -18.33 3.30 7.55
N ALA A 181 -17.69 3.89 6.56
CA ALA A 181 -17.33 5.31 6.65
C ALA A 181 -18.57 6.24 6.74
N GLU A 182 -19.66 5.90 6.05
CA GLU A 182 -20.93 6.63 6.18
C GLU A 182 -21.64 6.35 7.51
N GLU A 183 -21.65 5.10 7.99
CA GLU A 183 -22.18 4.77 9.31
C GLU A 183 -21.50 5.61 10.41
N LEU A 184 -20.17 5.74 10.38
CA LEU A 184 -19.45 6.58 11.33
C LEU A 184 -19.90 8.04 11.27
N ARG A 185 -20.03 8.58 10.05
CA ARG A 185 -20.48 9.96 9.84
C ARG A 185 -21.87 10.16 10.43
N GLU A 186 -22.81 9.28 10.12
CA GLU A 186 -24.19 9.35 10.62
C GLU A 186 -24.24 9.29 12.14
N ARG A 187 -23.45 8.44 12.78
CA ARG A 187 -23.40 8.35 14.25
C ARG A 187 -22.87 9.62 14.92
N ILE A 188 -21.93 10.33 14.28
CA ILE A 188 -21.31 11.54 14.85
C ILE A 188 -22.16 12.79 14.58
N GLU A 189 -22.68 12.91 13.36
CA GLU A 189 -23.54 14.03 12.94
C GLU A 189 -24.93 13.93 13.56
N GLY A 190 -25.29 12.76 14.11
CA GLY A 190 -26.62 12.47 14.60
C GLY A 190 -27.53 12.25 13.40
N GLY A 191 -27.60 11.01 12.93
CA GLY A 191 -28.58 10.60 11.92
C GLY A 191 -29.94 11.14 12.31
N PHE A 192 -30.55 11.91 11.41
CA PHE A 192 -31.95 12.30 11.54
C PHE A 192 -32.79 11.02 11.45
N GLU A 193 -33.68 10.90 12.45
CA GLU A 193 -34.71 9.86 12.71
C GLU A 193 -34.28 8.62 13.50
#